data_AF-A0A512PMQ0-F1
#
_entry.id   AF-A0A512PMQ0-F1
#
_cell.length_a   1.000
_cell.length_b   1.000
_cell.length_c   1.000
_cell.angle_alpha   90.00
_cell.angle_beta   90.00
_cell.angle_gamma   90.00
#
_symmetry.space_group_name_H-M   'P 1'
#
loop_
_entity.id
_entity.type
_entity.pdbx_description
1 polymer ?
#
loop_
_entity_poly.entity_id
_entity_poly.type
_entity_poly.pdbx_seq_one_letter_code
_entity_poly.pdbx_strand_id
1 'polypeptide(L)'
;MAPEKVPVSFKVDKNDKEEASEIYNELGMNLTTAFNMFLKKTIAEGGLPFEPRDPFYSKENMDELRRRAKDVEKGNFHKHRLIDDEK
;
A
#
# COMPACT_ATOMS: atom_id res chain seq x y z
N MET A 1 7.56 9.09 -35.98
CA MET A 1 8.45 7.96 -35.66
C MET A 1 7.83 7.18 -34.50
N ALA A 2 7.89 5.85 -34.54
CA ALA A 2 7.50 5.05 -33.38
C ALA A 2 8.51 5.29 -32.24
N PRO A 3 8.06 5.27 -30.96
CA PRO A 3 8.96 5.43 -29.84
C PRO A 3 9.97 4.26 -29.79
N GLU A 4 11.24 4.60 -29.60
CA GLU A 4 12.29 3.62 -29.35
C GLU A 4 12.04 2.91 -28.02
N LYS A 5 12.12 1.57 -28.01
CA LYS A 5 11.98 0.76 -26.81
C LYS A 5 13.34 0.23 -26.40
N VAL A 6 13.71 0.46 -25.14
CA VAL A 6 14.95 -0.06 -24.55
C VAL A 6 14.64 -1.18 -23.55
N PRO A 7 15.44 -2.26 -23.50
CA PRO A 7 15.24 -3.33 -22.52
C PRO A 7 15.60 -2.85 -21.11
N VAL A 8 14.83 -3.30 -20.12
CA VAL A 8 15.09 -3.05 -18.70
C VAL A 8 15.28 -4.39 -17.99
N SER A 9 16.36 -4.54 -17.24
CA SER A 9 16.68 -5.75 -16.47
C SER A 9 16.91 -5.39 -15.00
N PHE A 10 16.27 -6.12 -14.10
CA PHE A 10 16.39 -5.95 -12.66
C PHE A 10 16.27 -7.32 -11.98
N LYS A 11 16.84 -7.43 -10.78
CA LYS A 11 16.74 -8.63 -9.95
C LYS A 11 15.56 -8.48 -9.00
N VAL A 12 14.80 -9.56 -8.83
CA VAL A 12 13.68 -9.68 -7.90
C VAL A 12 13.78 -11.01 -7.19
N ASP A 13 13.15 -11.12 -6.03
CA ASP A 13 12.94 -12.42 -5.41
C ASP A 13 12.12 -13.32 -6.36
N LYS A 14 12.43 -14.61 -6.35
CA LYS A 14 11.77 -15.57 -7.21
C LYS A 14 10.29 -15.70 -6.86
N ASN A 15 9.96 -15.75 -5.57
CA ASN A 15 8.60 -15.94 -5.09
C ASN A 15 7.75 -14.71 -5.42
N ASP A 16 8.29 -13.51 -5.18
CA ASP A 16 7.60 -12.25 -5.53
C ASP A 16 7.26 -12.18 -7.03
N LYS A 17 8.17 -12.65 -7.89
CA LYS A 17 7.94 -12.68 -9.33
C LYS A 17 6.83 -13.66 -9.71
N GLU A 18 6.81 -14.84 -9.09
CA GLU A 18 5.82 -15.89 -9.35
C GLU A 18 4.43 -15.40 -8.89
N GLU A 19 4.31 -14.91 -7.67
CA GLU A 19 3.06 -14.37 -7.11
C GLU A 19 2.52 -13.19 -7.93
N ALA A 20 3.37 -12.22 -8.26
CA ALA A 20 2.97 -11.10 -9.10
C ALA A 20 2.52 -11.56 -10.50
N SER A 21 3.17 -12.57 -11.08
CA SER A 21 2.78 -13.11 -12.39
C SER A 21 1.39 -13.72 -12.35
N GLU A 22 1.08 -14.49 -11.30
CA GLU A 22 -0.24 -15.10 -11.11
C GLU A 22 -1.34 -14.04 -11.03
N ILE A 23 -1.16 -13.04 -10.16
CA ILE A 23 -2.10 -11.93 -9.99
C ILE A 23 -2.37 -11.21 -11.32
N TYR A 24 -1.31 -10.83 -12.05
CA TYR A 24 -1.50 -10.13 -13.32
C TYR A 24 -2.15 -11.01 -14.39
N ASN A 25 -1.83 -12.30 -14.42
CA ASN A 25 -2.46 -13.24 -15.36
C ASN A 25 -3.96 -13.40 -15.09
N GLU A 26 -4.38 -13.45 -13.82
CA GLU A 26 -5.80 -13.43 -13.45
C GLU A 26 -6.51 -12.15 -13.93
N LEU A 27 -5.79 -11.03 -13.95
CA LEU A 27 -6.25 -9.76 -14.51
C LEU A 27 -6.15 -9.67 -16.05
N GLY A 28 -5.71 -10.75 -16.72
CA GLY A 28 -5.61 -10.82 -18.18
C GLY A 28 -4.42 -10.06 -18.76
N MET A 29 -3.34 -9.86 -17.99
CA MET A 29 -2.14 -9.16 -18.44
C MET A 29 -0.85 -9.85 -17.98
N ASN A 30 0.24 -9.64 -18.71
CA ASN A 30 1.56 -10.13 -18.29
C ASN A 30 2.33 -9.06 -17.50
N LEU A 31 3.40 -9.50 -16.82
CA LEU A 31 4.30 -8.62 -16.05
C LEU A 31 4.85 -7.45 -16.87
N THR A 32 5.17 -7.65 -18.15
CA THR A 32 5.70 -6.58 -19.01
C THR A 32 4.66 -5.48 -19.21
N THR A 33 3.40 -5.85 -19.44
CA THR A 33 2.29 -4.90 -19.57
C THR A 33 2.05 -4.15 -18.26
N ALA A 34 2.03 -4.87 -17.13
CA ALA A 34 1.88 -4.28 -15.81
C ALA A 34 2.99 -3.27 -15.48
N PHE A 35 4.26 -3.63 -15.73
CA PHE A 35 5.39 -2.74 -15.50
C PHE A 35 5.36 -1.50 -16.40
N ASN A 36 4.93 -1.64 -17.66
CA ASN A 36 4.74 -0.48 -18.52
C ASN A 36 3.62 0.45 -18.01
N MET A 37 2.51 -0.11 -17.49
CA MET A 37 1.46 0.70 -16.86
C MET A 37 1.97 1.42 -15.61
N PHE A 38 2.74 0.73 -14.77
CA PHE A 38 3.41 1.32 -13.61
C PHE A 38 4.22 2.56 -14.01
N LEU A 39 5.11 2.43 -14.99
CA LEU A 39 5.92 3.56 -15.47
C LEU A 39 5.08 4.71 -16.03
N LYS A 40 4.02 4.40 -16.80
CA LYS A 40 3.13 5.44 -17.34
C LYS A 40 2.39 6.18 -16.24
N LYS A 41 1.95 5.46 -15.20
CA LYS A 41 1.28 6.06 -14.05
C LYS A 41 2.24 6.93 -13.24
N THR A 42 3.46 6.48 -12.99
CA THR A 42 4.54 7.26 -12.35
C THR A 42 4.78 8.57 -13.10
N ILE A 43 4.89 8.52 -14.43
CA ILE A 43 5.11 9.72 -15.26
C ILE A 43 3.90 10.67 -15.18
N ALA A 44 2.68 10.13 -15.23
CA ALA A 44 1.46 10.93 -15.19
C ALA A 44 1.27 11.65 -13.85
N GLU A 45 1.71 11.04 -12.74
CA GLU A 45 1.59 11.61 -11.40
C GLU A 45 2.83 12.41 -10.96
N GLY A 46 3.95 12.30 -11.68
CA GLY A 46 5.22 12.92 -11.29
C GLY A 46 5.77 12.35 -9.98
N GLY A 47 5.44 11.09 -9.64
CA GLY A 47 5.72 10.48 -8.34
C GLY A 47 5.44 8.97 -8.33
N LEU A 48 5.40 8.36 -7.14
CA LEU A 48 5.05 6.94 -7.02
C LEU A 48 3.61 6.69 -7.53
N PRO A 49 3.36 5.61 -8.30
CA PRO A 49 2.06 5.31 -8.89
C PRO A 49 1.07 4.70 -7.89
N PHE A 50 1.39 4.81 -6.61
CA PHE A 50 0.60 4.41 -5.46
C PHE A 50 0.96 5.38 -4.32
N GLU A 51 0.04 5.57 -3.39
CA GLU A 51 0.32 6.37 -2.21
C GLU A 51 1.13 5.55 -1.21
N PRO A 52 2.36 5.97 -0.85
CA PRO A 52 3.10 5.36 0.24
C PRO A 52 2.47 5.81 1.56
N ARG A 53 1.32 5.24 1.90
CA ARG A 53 0.66 5.47 3.19
C ARG A 53 0.70 4.18 3.99
N ASP A 54 1.17 4.30 5.22
CA ASP A 54 0.94 3.27 6.21
C ASP A 54 -0.57 3.19 6.49
N PRO A 55 -1.21 2.01 6.32
CA PRO A 55 -2.64 1.81 6.55
C PRO A 55 -3.11 2.30 7.92
N PHE A 56 -2.22 2.33 8.92
CA PHE A 56 -2.51 2.88 10.23
C PHE A 56 -2.91 4.37 10.16
N TYR A 57 -2.34 5.16 9.26
CA TYR A 57 -2.66 6.59 9.15
C TYR A 57 -3.76 6.89 8.12
N SER A 58 -4.65 5.92 7.85
CA SER A 58 -5.84 6.14 7.02
C SER A 58 -6.72 7.25 7.59
N LYS A 59 -7.51 7.91 6.74
CA LYS A 59 -8.42 8.97 7.17
C LYS A 59 -9.38 8.46 8.24
N GLU A 60 -9.93 7.27 8.03
CA GLU A 60 -10.86 6.59 8.91
C GLU A 60 -10.22 6.33 10.29
N ASN A 61 -8.99 5.80 10.33
CA ASN A 61 -8.30 5.54 11.59
C ASN A 61 -7.92 6.84 12.31
N MET A 62 -7.44 7.85 11.56
CA MET A 62 -7.12 9.16 12.13
C MET A 62 -8.36 9.87 12.69
N ASP A 63 -9.51 9.75 12.03
CA ASP A 63 -10.77 10.31 12.50
C ASP A 63 -11.26 9.59 13.78
N GLU A 64 -11.10 8.26 13.87
CA GLU A 64 -11.38 7.51 15.10
C GLU A 64 -10.42 7.90 16.24
N LEU A 65 -9.12 8.02 15.96
CA LEU A 65 -8.13 8.48 16.95
C LEU A 65 -8.48 9.88 17.48
N ARG A 66 -8.86 10.81 16.61
CA ARG A 66 -9.32 12.16 17.00
C ARG A 66 -10.60 12.11 17.83
N ARG A 67 -11.55 11.23 17.47
CA ARG A 67 -12.80 11.03 18.24
C ARG A 67 -12.48 10.55 19.66
N ARG A 68 -11.62 9.54 19.79
CA ARG A 68 -11.18 9.00 21.08
C ARG A 68 -10.41 10.01 21.91
N ALA A 69 -9.52 10.79 21.31
CA ALA A 69 -8.82 11.87 22.00
C ALA A 69 -9.80 12.87 22.63
N LYS A 70 -10.84 13.28 21.88
CA LYS A 70 -11.90 14.16 22.42
C LYS A 70 -12.73 13.51 23.52
N ASP A 71 -13.05 12.22 23.40
CA ASP A 71 -13.77 11.49 24.43
C ASP A 71 -12.96 11.46 25.73
N VAL A 72 -11.65 11.18 25.64
CA VAL A 72 -10.73 11.19 26.79
C VAL A 72 -10.62 12.59 27.41
N GLU A 73 -10.45 13.64 26.60
CA GLU A 73 -10.45 15.04 27.07
C GLU A 73 -11.73 15.42 27.81
N LYS A 74 -12.87 14.89 27.37
CA LYS A 74 -14.18 15.08 28.02
C LYS A 74 -14.41 14.17 29.24
N GLY A 75 -13.46 13.29 29.57
CA GLY A 75 -13.59 12.34 30.66
C GLY A 75 -14.42 11.08 30.32
N ASN A 76 -14.79 10.89 29.07
CA ASN A 76 -15.56 9.75 28.58
C ASN A 76 -14.63 8.55 28.31
N PHE A 77 -14.08 7.94 29.36
CA PHE A 77 -13.26 6.74 29.24
C PHE A 77 -13.47 5.79 30.42
N HIS A 78 -13.27 4.50 30.16
CA HIS A 78 -13.30 3.46 31.19
C HIS A 78 -11.88 3.03 31.54
N LYS A 79 -11.52 3.13 32.82
CA LYS A 79 -10.27 2.57 33.32
C LYS A 79 -10.45 1.07 33.49
N HIS A 80 -9.70 0.29 32.73
CA HIS A 80 -9.53 -1.14 32.98
C HIS A 80 -8.24 -1.37 33.75
N ARG A 81 -8.21 -2.40 34.60
CA ARG A 81 -6.95 -2.87 35.17
C ARG A 81 -6.12 -3.44 34.02
N LEU A 82 -4.79 -3.35 34.14
CA LEU A 82 -3.91 -4.10 33.25
C LEU A 82 -4.32 -5.57 33.34
N ILE A 83 -4.41 -6.23 32.20
CA ILE A 83 -4.53 -7.68 32.18
C ILE A 83 -3.17 -8.17 32.64
N ASP A 84 -3.13 -8.93 33.73
CA ASP A 84 -1.91 -9.61 34.13
C ASP A 84 -1.56 -10.60 33.01
N ASP A 85 -0.37 -10.47 32.43
CA ASP A 85 0.17 -11.47 31.50
C ASP A 85 0.45 -12.75 32.29
N GLU A 86 -0.59 -13.53 32.60
CA GLU A 86 -0.41 -14.92 33.01
C GLU A 86 0.10 -15.70 31.81
N LYS A 87 1.38 -16.05 31.88
CA LYS A 87 2.11 -16.94 30.97
C LYS A 87 1.47 -18.32 30.86
#